data_AF-A0A078J0C8-F1
#
_entry.id   AF-A0A078J0C8-F1
#
_cell.length_a   1.000
_cell.length_b   1.000
_cell.length_c   1.000
_cell.angle_alpha   90.00
_cell.angle_beta   90.00
_cell.angle_gamma   90.00
#
_symmetry.space_group_name_H-M   'P 1'
#
loop_
_entity.id
_entity.type
_entity.pdbx_description
1 polymer ?
#
loop_
_entity_poly.entity_id
_entity_poly.type
_entity_poly.pdbx_seq_one_letter_code
_entity_poly.pdbx_strand_id
1 'polypeptide(L)'
;MDEGQIENICGQDEDDEEWTQAHASSSSPERWDVLGLGQAMVDFSGVVDDAFLEKLDLEKGTRKLINHEERGRVLQAMDGCSYKAAAGGSLSNTLVALARLGCPSITDRPLNVAMAGSIAGDPLGSFYRTKLRRANINFLSAPIMDGTTGTVIVLTTPDAQRTMLAYQGTSSVVNYDSCLASLISKTNVFVVEGYLFELPDTIRTITKACEEAHRNGALVAVTASDVSCIERHYDDFWDIVGNYADIIFANSDEARAFCHFSADESPISATRYLSHFVPFVSVTDGINGSYIGAKGEAIYIPPSPCVPVDTCGAGDAYASGILYGILRGVTDLKGMGELAATIAATVVGQQGTRLRVQDAVELARSHDFRLNSVGTDVGS
;
A
#
# COMPACT_ATOMS: atom_id res chain seq x y z
N MET A 1 10.49 24.29 5.62
CA MET A 1 10.76 24.45 4.18
C MET A 1 9.61 25.25 3.60
N ASP A 2 9.93 26.30 2.84
CA ASP A 2 8.94 27.10 2.11
C ASP A 2 8.63 26.44 0.75
N GLU A 3 7.50 26.79 0.10
CA GLU A 3 7.02 26.14 -1.13
C GLU A 3 8.10 26.07 -2.23
N GLY A 4 8.91 27.11 -2.38
CA GLY A 4 9.99 27.19 -3.37
C GLY A 4 11.21 26.28 -3.11
N GLN A 5 11.37 25.72 -1.90
CA GLN A 5 12.42 24.74 -1.64
C GLN A 5 11.99 23.33 -2.07
N ILE A 6 10.70 22.99 -2.00
CA ILE A 6 10.18 21.66 -2.34
C ILE A 6 10.23 21.42 -3.87
N GLU A 7 9.98 22.45 -4.68
CA GLU A 7 10.06 22.35 -6.15
C GLU A 7 11.50 22.14 -6.65
N ASN A 8 12.51 22.73 -6.00
CA ASN A 8 13.93 22.60 -6.40
C ASN A 8 14.57 21.25 -6.00
N ILE A 9 13.94 20.47 -5.12
CA ILE A 9 14.42 19.15 -4.67
C ILE A 9 13.87 18.02 -5.56
N CYS A 10 12.86 18.30 -6.38
CA CYS A 10 12.26 17.32 -7.27
C CYS A 10 13.21 17.01 -8.43
N GLY A 11 13.95 15.90 -8.34
CA GLY A 11 14.31 15.17 -9.55
C GLY A 11 13.04 14.94 -10.36
N GLN A 12 13.03 15.34 -11.62
CA GLN A 12 11.90 15.18 -12.52
C GLN A 12 11.64 13.69 -12.69
N ASP A 13 10.57 13.18 -12.08
CA ASP A 13 9.97 11.90 -12.48
C ASP A 13 9.28 12.15 -13.83
N GLU A 14 10.08 12.19 -14.91
CA GLU A 14 9.62 12.48 -16.29
C GLU A 14 8.44 11.58 -16.70
N ASP A 15 8.39 10.35 -16.18
CA ASP A 15 7.33 9.36 -16.42
C ASP A 15 5.92 9.81 -15.97
N ASP A 16 5.80 10.65 -14.94
CA ASP A 16 4.49 11.08 -14.40
C ASP A 16 3.95 12.34 -15.11
N GLU A 17 4.80 13.15 -15.77
CA GLU A 17 4.41 14.42 -16.41
C GLU A 17 3.77 14.23 -17.80
N GLU A 18 4.24 13.26 -18.59
CA GLU A 18 3.70 13.01 -19.93
C GLU A 18 2.31 12.34 -19.89
N TRP A 19 2.05 11.54 -18.86
CA TRP A 19 0.79 10.80 -18.69
C TRP A 19 -0.39 11.68 -18.24
N THR A 20 -0.12 12.82 -17.60
CA THR A 20 -1.13 13.64 -16.91
C THR A 20 -2.01 14.48 -17.83
N GLN A 21 -1.56 14.83 -19.04
CA GLN A 21 -2.31 15.75 -19.92
C GLN A 21 -3.57 15.12 -20.55
N ALA A 22 -3.75 13.80 -20.48
CA ALA A 22 -4.79 13.12 -21.27
C ALA A 22 -6.15 12.91 -20.57
N HIS A 23 -6.27 12.96 -19.23
CA HIS A 23 -7.40 12.29 -18.53
C HIS A 23 -8.09 13.01 -17.35
N ALA A 24 -8.04 14.34 -17.25
CA ALA A 24 -8.81 15.05 -16.22
C ALA A 24 -10.32 15.16 -16.57
N SER A 25 -11.14 14.22 -16.10
CA SER A 25 -12.61 14.39 -16.06
C SER A 25 -13.05 14.97 -14.70
N SER A 26 -13.99 15.92 -14.70
CA SER A 26 -14.30 16.78 -13.55
C SER A 26 -15.49 16.31 -12.68
N SER A 27 -15.97 15.07 -12.83
CA SER A 27 -17.09 14.54 -12.04
C SER A 27 -16.68 13.32 -11.23
N SER A 28 -17.01 13.29 -9.94
CA SER A 28 -16.83 12.11 -9.09
C SER A 28 -17.62 10.92 -9.65
N PRO A 29 -17.04 9.71 -9.66
CA PRO A 29 -17.74 8.52 -10.17
C PRO A 29 -18.94 8.18 -9.29
N GLU A 30 -19.88 7.41 -9.83
CA GLU A 30 -21.04 6.91 -9.08
C GLU A 30 -20.60 5.96 -7.96
N ARG A 31 -19.56 5.15 -8.22
CA ARG A 31 -18.93 4.23 -7.27
C ARG A 31 -17.41 4.18 -7.47
N TRP A 32 -16.67 4.05 -6.38
CA TRP A 32 -15.25 3.73 -6.38
C TRP A 32 -15.06 2.23 -6.54
N ASP A 33 -14.15 1.82 -7.42
CA ASP A 33 -13.74 0.43 -7.51
C ASP A 33 -12.93 0.04 -6.27
N VAL A 34 -12.04 0.93 -5.83
CA VAL A 34 -11.30 0.77 -4.58
C VAL A 34 -11.24 2.09 -3.83
N LEU A 35 -11.59 2.05 -2.55
CA LEU A 35 -11.30 3.10 -1.59
C LEU A 35 -10.34 2.56 -0.55
N GLY A 36 -9.14 3.12 -0.48
CA GLY A 36 -8.21 2.84 0.61
C GLY A 36 -8.41 3.77 1.80
N LEU A 37 -8.21 3.28 3.02
CA LEU A 37 -8.06 4.06 4.24
C LEU A 37 -6.69 3.76 4.84
N GLY A 38 -5.77 4.73 4.81
CA GLY A 38 -4.39 4.53 5.25
C GLY A 38 -3.66 5.80 5.68
N GLN A 39 -2.43 5.61 6.17
CA GLN A 39 -1.52 6.68 6.54
C GLN A 39 -0.99 7.39 5.29
N ALA A 40 -1.27 8.68 5.22
CA ALA A 40 -0.72 9.55 4.18
C ALA A 40 0.62 10.14 4.64
N MET A 41 1.74 9.57 4.19
CA MET A 41 3.08 10.00 4.59
C MET A 41 3.95 10.38 3.39
N VAL A 42 4.87 11.33 3.61
CA VAL A 42 5.88 11.72 2.63
C VAL A 42 7.23 11.09 3.00
N ASP A 43 7.81 10.37 2.05
CA ASP A 43 9.10 9.71 2.23
C ASP A 43 10.23 10.66 1.79
N PHE A 44 11.26 10.79 2.63
CA PHE A 44 12.51 11.47 2.33
C PHE A 44 13.64 10.45 2.28
N SER A 45 14.10 10.11 1.09
CA SER A 45 15.09 9.05 0.89
C SER A 45 16.44 9.62 0.48
N GLY A 46 17.50 9.28 1.22
CA GLY A 46 18.86 9.74 0.96
C GLY A 46 19.89 8.63 1.16
N VAL A 47 21.01 8.72 0.42
CA VAL A 47 22.17 7.85 0.64
C VAL A 47 23.10 8.53 1.63
N VAL A 48 23.48 7.80 2.69
CA VAL A 48 24.35 8.29 3.77
C VAL A 48 25.43 7.27 4.10
N ASP A 49 26.48 7.66 4.81
CA ASP A 49 27.49 6.74 5.32
C ASP A 49 27.21 6.33 6.78
N ASP A 50 27.93 5.33 7.29
CA ASP A 50 27.77 4.86 8.67
C ASP A 50 28.11 5.97 9.69
N ALA A 51 29.05 6.87 9.36
CA ALA A 51 29.42 8.00 10.21
C ALA A 51 28.26 9.01 10.40
N PHE A 52 27.40 9.19 9.37
CA PHE A 52 26.19 9.99 9.48
C PHE A 52 25.20 9.40 10.50
N LEU A 53 25.01 8.08 10.48
CA LEU A 53 24.14 7.38 11.42
C LEU A 53 24.69 7.48 12.85
N GLU A 54 25.99 7.23 13.04
CA GLU A 54 26.66 7.35 14.35
C GLU A 54 26.54 8.77 14.93
N LYS A 55 26.73 9.81 14.09
CA LYS A 55 26.61 11.21 14.51
C LYS A 55 25.22 11.57 15.03
N LEU A 56 24.18 10.91 14.53
CA LEU A 56 22.78 11.15 14.90
C LEU A 56 22.23 10.11 15.90
N ASP A 57 23.07 9.21 16.39
CA ASP A 57 22.69 8.11 17.30
C ASP A 57 21.55 7.26 16.73
N LEU A 58 21.70 6.86 15.46
CA LEU A 58 20.72 6.06 14.73
C LEU A 58 21.22 4.63 14.56
N GLU A 59 20.41 3.67 14.99
CA GLU A 59 20.71 2.26 14.82
C GLU A 59 20.46 1.83 13.36
N LYS A 60 21.50 1.29 12.74
CA LYS A 60 21.49 0.87 11.35
C LYS A 60 20.46 -0.24 11.10
N GLY A 61 19.68 -0.14 10.03
CA GLY A 61 18.74 -1.19 9.62
C GLY A 61 17.44 -1.25 10.43
N THR A 62 17.18 -0.27 11.31
CA THR A 62 15.99 -0.27 12.18
C THR A 62 14.90 0.67 11.69
N ARG A 63 13.67 0.43 12.18
CA ARG A 63 12.56 1.39 12.10
C ARG A 63 12.34 2.02 13.47
N LYS A 64 12.38 3.36 13.55
CA LYS A 64 12.16 4.12 14.78
C LYS A 64 11.02 5.12 14.60
N LEU A 65 10.08 5.16 15.54
CA LEU A 65 9.15 6.28 15.67
C LEU A 65 9.88 7.46 16.30
N ILE A 66 9.78 8.63 15.67
CA ILE A 66 10.48 9.84 16.10
C ILE A 66 9.48 10.99 16.33
N ASN A 67 9.85 11.92 17.20
CA ASN A 67 9.07 13.13 17.46
C ASN A 67 9.40 14.27 16.46
N HIS A 68 8.70 15.39 16.60
CA HIS A 68 8.86 16.55 15.71
C HIS A 68 10.29 17.14 15.73
N GLU A 69 10.93 17.20 16.90
CA GLU A 69 12.28 17.75 17.07
C GLU A 69 13.34 16.83 16.48
N GLU A 70 13.23 15.51 16.73
CA GLU A 70 14.09 14.50 16.13
C GLU A 70 14.00 14.53 14.61
N ARG A 71 12.78 14.62 14.06
CA ARG A 71 12.56 14.77 12.61
C ARG A 71 13.27 16.00 12.06
N GLY A 72 13.11 17.16 12.71
CA GLY A 72 13.75 18.40 12.30
C GLY A 72 15.27 18.29 12.30
N ARG A 73 15.85 17.66 13.33
CA ARG A 73 17.29 17.44 13.46
C ARG A 73 17.85 16.60 12.31
N VAL A 74 17.17 15.51 11.96
CA VAL A 74 17.63 14.61 10.88
C VAL A 74 17.49 15.30 9.52
N LEU A 75 16.34 15.93 9.23
CA LEU A 75 16.15 16.66 7.97
C LEU A 75 17.15 17.81 7.81
N GLN A 76 17.50 18.50 8.88
CA GLN A 76 18.54 19.53 8.86
C GLN A 76 19.94 18.92 8.62
N ALA A 77 20.23 17.75 9.18
CA ALA A 77 21.49 17.06 8.92
C ALA A 77 21.59 16.56 7.48
N MET A 78 20.47 16.26 6.84
CA MET A 78 20.38 15.92 5.40
C MET A 78 20.46 17.15 4.49
N ASP A 79 20.45 18.38 5.04
CA ASP A 79 20.57 19.60 4.24
C ASP A 79 21.96 19.65 3.57
N GLY A 80 21.97 19.82 2.25
CA GLY A 80 23.17 19.70 1.41
C GLY A 80 23.52 18.28 0.94
N CYS A 81 22.80 17.24 1.38
CA CYS A 81 22.85 15.91 0.79
C CYS A 81 21.85 15.79 -0.37
N SER A 82 22.15 14.93 -1.35
CA SER A 82 21.16 14.57 -2.37
C SER A 82 20.13 13.62 -1.78
N TYR A 83 18.90 14.09 -1.58
CA TYR A 83 17.76 13.25 -1.18
C TYR A 83 16.58 13.45 -2.14
N LYS A 84 15.66 12.48 -2.15
CA LYS A 84 14.43 12.50 -2.94
C LYS A 84 13.22 12.51 -2.03
N ALA A 85 12.21 13.29 -2.39
CA ALA A 85 10.91 13.27 -1.74
C ALA A 85 9.90 12.48 -2.60
N ALA A 86 9.15 11.57 -1.99
CA ALA A 86 8.10 10.81 -2.66
C ALA A 86 6.84 10.75 -1.78
N ALA A 87 5.68 10.59 -2.41
CA ALA A 87 4.50 10.18 -1.65
C ALA A 87 4.71 8.70 -1.24
N GLY A 88 4.82 8.45 0.05
CA GLY A 88 5.05 7.13 0.61
C GLY A 88 3.76 6.44 1.07
N GLY A 89 3.92 5.48 1.97
CA GLY A 89 2.84 4.70 2.57
C GLY A 89 2.55 3.41 1.81
N SER A 90 2.42 2.31 2.54
CA SER A 90 2.24 0.96 1.98
C SER A 90 0.94 0.90 1.16
N LEU A 91 -0.17 1.35 1.73
CA LEU A 91 -1.44 1.38 1.00
C LEU A 91 -1.38 2.28 -0.25
N SER A 92 -0.69 3.41 -0.18
CA SER A 92 -0.53 4.30 -1.33
C SER A 92 0.16 3.59 -2.49
N ASN A 93 1.21 2.80 -2.21
CA ASN A 93 1.92 2.04 -3.24
C ASN A 93 1.01 0.98 -3.88
N THR A 94 0.22 0.27 -3.08
CA THR A 94 -0.79 -0.69 -3.58
C THR A 94 -1.78 -0.02 -4.50
N LEU A 95 -2.34 1.13 -4.10
CA LEU A 95 -3.32 1.86 -4.90
C LEU A 95 -2.70 2.45 -6.17
N VAL A 96 -1.43 2.89 -6.13
CA VAL A 96 -0.71 3.41 -7.32
C VAL A 96 -0.51 2.31 -8.34
N ALA A 97 -0.04 1.15 -7.92
CA ALA A 97 0.10 0.01 -8.83
C ALA A 97 -1.26 -0.39 -9.42
N LEU A 98 -2.32 -0.44 -8.59
CA LEU A 98 -3.66 -0.75 -9.04
C LEU A 98 -4.23 0.27 -10.04
N ALA A 99 -4.09 1.57 -9.76
CA ALA A 99 -4.56 2.64 -10.64
C ALA A 99 -3.82 2.65 -11.98
N ARG A 100 -2.51 2.34 -11.97
CA ARG A 100 -1.71 2.20 -13.18
C ARG A 100 -2.14 0.96 -14.00
N LEU A 101 -2.39 -0.18 -13.37
CA LEU A 101 -2.91 -1.39 -14.05
C LEU A 101 -4.33 -1.17 -14.63
N GLY A 102 -5.16 -0.41 -13.91
CA GLY A 102 -6.53 -0.06 -14.29
C GLY A 102 -6.67 1.24 -15.09
N CYS A 103 -5.62 1.74 -15.73
CA CYS A 103 -5.66 3.05 -16.38
C CYS A 103 -6.56 3.09 -17.62
N PRO A 104 -7.36 4.15 -17.84
CA PRO A 104 -8.16 4.35 -19.06
C PRO A 104 -7.39 4.22 -20.38
N SER A 105 -6.10 4.57 -20.40
CA SER A 105 -5.26 4.48 -21.60
C SER A 105 -4.80 3.06 -21.92
N ILE A 106 -5.05 2.10 -21.04
CA ILE A 106 -4.49 0.74 -21.07
C ILE A 106 -5.60 -0.30 -21.20
N THR A 107 -6.78 -0.04 -20.64
CA THR A 107 -7.88 -1.00 -20.52
C THR A 107 -9.22 -0.34 -20.83
N ASP A 108 -10.13 -1.10 -21.46
CA ASP A 108 -11.51 -0.67 -21.73
C ASP A 108 -12.39 -0.64 -20.46
N ARG A 109 -11.86 -1.11 -19.32
CA ARG A 109 -12.53 -1.10 -18.01
C ARG A 109 -11.65 -0.36 -16.98
N PRO A 110 -11.58 0.98 -17.04
CA PRO A 110 -10.77 1.75 -16.12
C PRO A 110 -11.23 1.58 -14.67
N LEU A 111 -10.29 1.65 -13.74
CA LEU A 111 -10.57 1.56 -12.30
C LEU A 111 -10.63 2.96 -11.68
N ASN A 112 -11.70 3.23 -10.95
CA ASN A 112 -11.85 4.41 -10.12
C ASN A 112 -11.23 4.13 -8.74
N VAL A 113 -10.01 4.62 -8.54
CA VAL A 113 -9.26 4.41 -7.30
C VAL A 113 -9.24 5.69 -6.47
N ALA A 114 -9.52 5.55 -5.17
CA ALA A 114 -9.49 6.63 -4.20
C ALA A 114 -8.77 6.22 -2.92
N MET A 115 -8.31 7.23 -2.18
CA MET A 115 -7.74 7.08 -0.85
C MET A 115 -8.32 8.13 0.09
N ALA A 116 -8.67 7.69 1.29
CA ALA A 116 -8.91 8.51 2.46
C ALA A 116 -7.76 8.32 3.46
N GLY A 117 -7.44 9.38 4.18
CA GLY A 117 -6.39 9.42 5.19
C GLY A 117 -6.22 10.85 5.67
N SER A 118 -5.27 11.09 6.56
CA SER A 118 -5.06 12.45 7.09
C SER A 118 -3.76 13.07 6.60
N ILE A 119 -3.90 14.26 6.02
CA ILE A 119 -2.80 15.17 5.72
C ILE A 119 -3.07 16.50 6.40
N ALA A 120 -2.03 17.25 6.67
CA ALA A 120 -2.17 18.61 7.17
C ALA A 120 -2.39 19.61 6.01
N GLY A 121 -2.82 20.82 6.35
CA GLY A 121 -2.82 21.99 5.45
C GLY A 121 -1.44 22.55 5.14
N ASP A 122 -0.40 21.72 5.23
CA ASP A 122 1.00 22.10 5.03
C ASP A 122 1.49 21.77 3.59
N PRO A 123 2.68 22.24 3.18
CA PRO A 123 3.20 21.97 1.85
C PRO A 123 3.39 20.47 1.54
N LEU A 124 3.69 19.65 2.56
CA LEU A 124 3.84 18.20 2.40
C LEU A 124 2.51 17.51 2.12
N GLY A 125 1.42 17.96 2.74
CA GLY A 125 0.08 17.48 2.45
C GLY A 125 -0.34 17.82 1.02
N SER A 126 -0.07 19.05 0.58
CA SER A 126 -0.33 19.48 -0.80
C SER A 126 0.50 18.70 -1.82
N PHE A 127 1.77 18.44 -1.51
CA PHE A 127 2.67 17.59 -2.31
C PHE A 127 2.12 16.17 -2.43
N TYR A 128 1.75 15.55 -1.29
CA TYR A 128 1.23 14.18 -1.25
C TYR A 128 -0.07 14.04 -2.06
N ARG A 129 -1.03 14.95 -1.88
CA ARG A 129 -2.28 15.00 -2.66
C ARG A 129 -2.01 15.14 -4.16
N THR A 130 -1.07 16.01 -4.54
CA THR A 130 -0.71 16.23 -5.94
C THR A 130 -0.09 14.98 -6.57
N LYS A 131 0.82 14.30 -5.86
CA LYS A 131 1.45 13.05 -6.33
C LYS A 131 0.44 11.92 -6.49
N LEU A 132 -0.53 11.75 -5.59
CA LEU A 132 -1.61 10.77 -5.76
C LEU A 132 -2.50 11.09 -6.96
N ARG A 133 -2.89 12.36 -7.12
CA ARG A 133 -3.68 12.78 -8.28
C ARG A 133 -2.95 12.50 -9.59
N ARG A 134 -1.64 12.75 -9.66
CA ARG A 134 -0.80 12.42 -10.83
C ARG A 134 -0.76 10.92 -11.11
N ALA A 135 -0.97 10.06 -10.11
CA ALA A 135 -1.09 8.61 -10.26
C ALA A 135 -2.55 8.14 -10.50
N ASN A 136 -3.46 9.05 -10.87
CA ASN A 136 -4.90 8.79 -11.04
C ASN A 136 -5.61 8.24 -9.78
N ILE A 137 -5.14 8.62 -8.59
CA ILE A 137 -5.81 8.32 -7.32
C ILE A 137 -6.43 9.59 -6.77
N ASN A 138 -7.71 9.50 -6.43
CA ASN A 138 -8.42 10.59 -5.79
C ASN A 138 -8.16 10.56 -4.28
N PHE A 139 -7.43 11.54 -3.75
CA PHE A 139 -7.30 11.72 -2.30
C PHE A 139 -8.45 12.57 -1.77
N LEU A 140 -9.36 11.97 -1.01
CA LEU A 140 -10.70 12.51 -0.76
C LEU A 140 -10.87 13.23 0.58
N SER A 141 -9.95 13.05 1.53
CA SER A 141 -10.04 13.72 2.83
C SER A 141 -9.75 15.22 2.73
N ALA A 142 -10.41 16.01 3.58
CA ALA A 142 -10.05 17.41 3.80
C ALA A 142 -8.72 17.51 4.59
N PRO A 143 -7.90 18.54 4.37
CA PRO A 143 -6.69 18.75 5.15
C PRO A 143 -7.02 19.19 6.59
N ILE A 144 -6.19 18.76 7.54
CA ILE A 144 -6.22 19.23 8.94
C ILE A 144 -5.38 20.51 9.04
N MET A 145 -6.02 21.65 9.31
CA MET A 145 -5.35 22.96 9.23
C MET A 145 -4.26 23.14 10.30
N ASP A 146 -4.49 22.66 11.53
CA ASP A 146 -3.56 22.81 12.66
C ASP A 146 -2.67 21.56 12.86
N GLY A 147 -2.29 20.91 11.75
CA GLY A 147 -1.58 19.64 11.72
C GLY A 147 -0.17 19.72 11.17
N THR A 148 0.50 18.57 11.12
CA THR A 148 1.71 18.37 10.31
C THR A 148 1.60 17.03 9.61
N THR A 149 1.81 17.01 8.30
CA THR A 149 1.78 15.77 7.52
C THR A 149 2.93 14.86 7.98
N GLY A 150 2.62 13.57 8.15
CA GLY A 150 3.59 12.56 8.56
C GLY A 150 4.67 12.34 7.51
N THR A 151 5.83 11.89 7.96
CA THR A 151 7.00 11.69 7.11
C THR A 151 7.76 10.44 7.50
N VAL A 152 8.33 9.74 6.53
CA VAL A 152 9.32 8.67 6.77
C VAL A 152 10.65 9.11 6.19
N ILE A 153 11.69 9.20 7.00
CA ILE A 153 13.05 9.44 6.51
C ILE A 153 13.70 8.07 6.30
N VAL A 154 14.14 7.79 5.08
CA VAL A 154 14.80 6.55 4.69
C VAL A 154 16.27 6.83 4.40
N LEU A 155 17.13 6.39 5.30
CA LEU A 155 18.58 6.54 5.19
C LEU A 155 19.17 5.23 4.69
N THR A 156 19.73 5.24 3.48
CA THR A 156 20.33 4.04 2.85
C THR A 156 21.85 4.12 2.88
N THR A 157 22.50 3.11 3.45
CA THR A 157 23.96 2.98 3.46
C THR A 157 24.48 2.23 2.22
N PRO A 158 25.79 2.30 1.90
CA PRO A 158 26.35 1.66 0.70
C PRO A 158 26.17 0.12 0.62
N ASP A 159 25.98 -0.55 1.76
CA ASP A 159 25.64 -1.97 1.86
C ASP A 159 24.13 -2.25 1.72
N ALA A 160 23.36 -1.25 1.24
CA ALA A 160 21.92 -1.30 0.98
C ALA A 160 21.03 -1.50 2.22
N GLN A 161 21.57 -1.38 3.44
CA GLN A 161 20.74 -1.35 4.64
C GLN A 161 19.98 -0.03 4.74
N ARG A 162 18.74 -0.10 5.24
CA ARG A 162 17.82 1.04 5.37
C ARG A 162 17.47 1.28 6.82
N THR A 163 17.78 2.47 7.32
CA THR A 163 17.27 2.97 8.60
C THR A 163 16.08 3.90 8.33
N MET A 164 14.93 3.59 8.91
CA MET A 164 13.67 4.29 8.68
C MET A 164 13.23 5.04 9.93
N LEU A 165 12.99 6.34 9.80
CA LEU A 165 12.52 7.18 10.90
C LEU A 165 11.13 7.73 10.58
N ALA A 166 10.12 7.24 11.27
CA ALA A 166 8.73 7.59 11.03
C ALA A 166 8.26 8.65 12.03
N TYR A 167 7.89 9.82 11.53
CA TYR A 167 7.14 10.83 12.25
C TYR A 167 5.69 10.77 11.80
N GLN A 168 4.79 10.33 12.66
CA GLN A 168 3.39 10.10 12.29
C GLN A 168 2.62 11.39 12.02
N GLY A 169 2.96 12.50 12.69
CA GLY A 169 2.21 13.75 12.55
C GLY A 169 0.71 13.53 12.73
N THR A 170 -0.10 14.06 11.82
CA THR A 170 -1.55 13.81 11.77
C THR A 170 -1.94 12.54 10.99
N SER A 171 -0.99 11.85 10.35
CA SER A 171 -1.27 10.77 9.40
C SER A 171 -1.87 9.52 10.04
N SER A 172 -1.72 9.34 11.37
CA SER A 172 -2.35 8.25 12.14
C SER A 172 -3.74 8.59 12.68
N VAL A 173 -4.20 9.84 12.54
CA VAL A 173 -5.50 10.27 13.07
C VAL A 173 -6.54 10.16 11.97
N VAL A 174 -7.59 9.38 12.16
CA VAL A 174 -8.73 9.34 11.23
C VAL A 174 -10.03 9.42 12.04
N ASN A 175 -10.93 10.29 11.59
CA ASN A 175 -12.26 10.44 12.19
C ASN A 175 -13.33 9.84 11.29
N TYR A 176 -14.29 9.14 11.90
CA TYR A 176 -15.50 8.73 11.23
C TYR A 176 -16.49 9.89 11.16
N ASP A 177 -16.59 10.54 10.01
CA ASP A 177 -17.56 11.61 9.74
C ASP A 177 -18.53 11.24 8.60
N SER A 178 -19.49 12.12 8.30
CA SER A 178 -20.45 11.91 7.22
C SER A 178 -19.81 11.86 5.83
N CYS A 179 -18.63 12.46 5.67
CA CYS A 179 -17.90 12.42 4.40
C CYS A 179 -17.36 11.01 4.19
N LEU A 180 -16.61 10.48 5.16
CA LEU A 180 -16.06 9.12 5.10
C LEU A 180 -17.17 8.07 4.95
N ALA A 181 -18.26 8.19 5.70
CA ALA A 181 -19.43 7.31 5.56
C ALA A 181 -20.01 7.34 4.14
N SER A 182 -20.16 8.53 3.55
CA SER A 182 -20.66 8.67 2.18
C SER A 182 -19.71 8.07 1.15
N LEU A 183 -18.39 8.13 1.34
CA LEU A 183 -17.41 7.52 0.45
C LEU A 183 -17.50 5.99 0.50
N ILE A 184 -17.55 5.44 1.71
CA ILE A 184 -17.64 4.00 1.95
C ILE A 184 -18.90 3.39 1.32
N SER A 185 -20.06 4.06 1.46
CA SER A 185 -21.31 3.58 0.85
C SER A 185 -21.25 3.42 -0.68
N LYS A 186 -20.32 4.13 -1.33
CA LYS A 186 -20.12 4.14 -2.77
C LYS A 186 -18.80 3.45 -3.15
N THR A 187 -18.50 2.32 -2.53
CA THR A 187 -17.23 1.60 -2.77
C THR A 187 -17.48 0.11 -3.06
N ASN A 188 -16.79 -0.47 -4.05
CA ASN A 188 -16.78 -1.91 -4.34
C ASN A 188 -15.85 -2.67 -3.38
N VAL A 189 -14.59 -2.20 -3.22
CA VAL A 189 -13.61 -2.77 -2.28
C VAL A 189 -13.06 -1.67 -1.37
N PHE A 190 -13.24 -1.84 -0.06
CA PHE A 190 -12.69 -0.96 0.97
C PHE A 190 -11.43 -1.57 1.57
N VAL A 191 -10.28 -0.93 1.40
CA VAL A 191 -8.97 -1.45 1.85
C VAL A 191 -8.50 -0.66 3.07
N VAL A 192 -8.23 -1.31 4.19
CA VAL A 192 -7.72 -0.69 5.40
C VAL A 192 -6.26 -1.06 5.62
N GLU A 193 -5.42 -0.06 5.89
CA GLU A 193 -4.02 -0.25 6.23
C GLU A 193 -3.83 -0.55 7.74
N GLY A 194 -3.11 -1.62 8.05
CA GLY A 194 -2.78 -2.03 9.43
C GLY A 194 -1.97 -1.00 10.20
N TYR A 195 -1.19 -0.14 9.54
CA TYR A 195 -0.47 0.95 10.21
C TYR A 195 -1.38 2.00 10.87
N LEU A 196 -2.69 2.03 10.58
CA LEU A 196 -3.62 2.90 11.29
C LEU A 196 -4.00 2.38 12.70
N PHE A 197 -3.66 1.13 13.03
CA PHE A 197 -3.92 0.51 14.34
C PHE A 197 -2.89 0.96 15.37
N GLU A 198 -2.92 2.26 15.69
CA GLU A 198 -1.98 2.90 16.62
C GLU A 198 -2.73 3.67 17.73
N LEU A 199 -3.87 4.27 17.38
CA LEU A 199 -4.64 5.12 18.28
C LEU A 199 -6.02 4.50 18.54
N PRO A 200 -6.48 4.38 19.80
CA PRO A 200 -7.79 3.81 20.11
C PRO A 200 -8.95 4.50 19.38
N ASP A 201 -8.86 5.81 19.16
CA ASP A 201 -9.88 6.57 18.44
C ASP A 201 -9.90 6.24 16.94
N THR A 202 -8.73 6.08 16.34
CA THR A 202 -8.59 5.63 14.95
C THR A 202 -9.08 4.20 14.80
N ILE A 203 -8.77 3.29 15.72
CA ILE A 203 -9.28 1.90 15.71
C ILE A 203 -10.81 1.90 15.72
N ARG A 204 -11.46 2.68 16.61
CA ARG A 204 -12.93 2.80 16.62
C ARG A 204 -13.49 3.36 15.31
N THR A 205 -12.77 4.28 14.66
CA THR A 205 -13.13 4.78 13.32
C THR A 205 -13.05 3.67 12.28
N ILE A 206 -11.99 2.85 12.29
CA ILE A 206 -11.83 1.72 11.37
C ILE A 206 -12.96 0.71 11.57
N THR A 207 -13.29 0.33 12.81
CA THR A 207 -14.38 -0.61 13.09
C THR A 207 -15.70 -0.14 12.47
N LYS A 208 -16.06 1.14 12.67
CA LYS A 208 -17.27 1.72 12.08
C LYS A 208 -17.22 1.76 10.56
N ALA A 209 -16.06 2.06 9.99
CA ALA A 209 -15.86 2.11 8.55
C ALA A 209 -16.02 0.72 7.91
N CYS A 210 -15.44 -0.32 8.50
CA CYS A 210 -15.60 -1.71 8.05
C CYS A 210 -17.06 -2.18 8.16
N GLU A 211 -17.73 -1.87 9.29
CA GLU A 211 -19.15 -2.19 9.46
C GLU A 211 -20.03 -1.51 8.39
N GLU A 212 -19.79 -0.23 8.10
CA GLU A 212 -20.49 0.50 7.05
C GLU A 212 -20.20 -0.08 5.66
N ALA A 213 -18.95 -0.43 5.37
CA ALA A 213 -18.55 -1.02 4.09
C ALA A 213 -19.31 -2.33 3.83
N HIS A 214 -19.32 -3.22 4.83
CA HIS A 214 -20.09 -4.48 4.78
C HIS A 214 -21.59 -4.26 4.62
N ARG A 215 -22.18 -3.31 5.36
CA ARG A 215 -23.61 -3.00 5.25
C ARG A 215 -24.01 -2.52 3.85
N ASN A 216 -23.09 -1.88 3.13
CA ASN A 216 -23.29 -1.41 1.75
C ASN A 216 -22.80 -2.42 0.69
N GLY A 217 -22.45 -3.65 1.09
CA GLY A 217 -22.03 -4.72 0.18
C GLY A 217 -20.67 -4.49 -0.46
N ALA A 218 -19.80 -3.69 0.14
CA ALA A 218 -18.39 -3.61 -0.25
C ALA A 218 -17.62 -4.80 0.34
N LEU A 219 -16.64 -5.30 -0.41
CA LEU A 219 -15.64 -6.21 0.15
C LEU A 219 -14.67 -5.42 1.03
N VAL A 220 -14.39 -5.91 2.22
CA VAL A 220 -13.41 -5.30 3.12
C VAL A 220 -12.10 -6.06 3.02
N ALA A 221 -11.05 -5.37 2.62
CA ALA A 221 -9.69 -5.88 2.60
C ALA A 221 -8.86 -5.21 3.70
N VAL A 222 -7.98 -5.96 4.35
CA VAL A 222 -7.06 -5.44 5.35
C VAL A 222 -5.64 -5.81 4.94
N THR A 223 -4.71 -4.86 5.04
CA THR A 223 -3.27 -5.17 4.98
C THR A 223 -2.73 -5.24 6.40
N ALA A 224 -2.03 -6.31 6.74
CA ALA A 224 -1.47 -6.53 8.08
C ALA A 224 -0.39 -5.48 8.45
N SER A 225 0.35 -5.01 7.44
CA SER A 225 1.35 -3.94 7.47
C SER A 225 2.63 -4.23 8.26
N ASP A 226 2.53 -4.66 9.52
CA ASP A 226 3.69 -4.93 10.36
C ASP A 226 3.34 -5.78 11.60
N VAL A 227 4.23 -6.72 11.96
CA VAL A 227 4.06 -7.60 13.13
C VAL A 227 3.84 -6.80 14.43
N SER A 228 4.56 -5.70 14.64
CA SER A 228 4.43 -4.89 15.85
C SER A 228 3.09 -4.16 15.94
N CYS A 229 2.42 -3.89 14.82
CA CYS A 229 1.07 -3.33 14.83
C CYS A 229 0.05 -4.38 15.28
N ILE A 230 0.21 -5.62 14.78
CA ILE A 230 -0.61 -6.77 15.17
C ILE A 230 -0.42 -7.05 16.67
N GLU A 231 0.82 -7.18 17.15
CA GLU A 231 1.08 -7.57 18.54
C GLU A 231 0.65 -6.51 19.56
N ARG A 232 0.81 -5.21 19.26
CA ARG A 232 0.43 -4.13 20.18
C ARG A 232 -1.08 -3.99 20.36
N HIS A 233 -1.86 -4.30 19.33
CA HIS A 233 -3.30 -4.12 19.28
C HIS A 233 -4.03 -5.39 18.85
N TYR A 234 -3.54 -6.56 19.29
CA TYR A 234 -3.97 -7.86 18.76
C TYR A 234 -5.48 -8.05 18.80
N ASP A 235 -6.10 -7.81 19.96
CA ASP A 235 -7.54 -8.02 20.13
C ASP A 235 -8.35 -7.10 19.22
N ASP A 236 -7.99 -5.81 19.16
CA ASP A 236 -8.65 -4.82 18.27
C ASP A 236 -8.47 -5.18 16.78
N PHE A 237 -7.26 -5.62 16.40
CA PHE A 237 -6.95 -6.00 15.03
C PHE A 237 -7.72 -7.27 14.64
N TRP A 238 -7.68 -8.29 15.49
CA TRP A 238 -8.38 -9.55 15.28
C TRP A 238 -9.89 -9.38 15.27
N ASP A 239 -10.45 -8.52 16.12
CA ASP A 239 -11.88 -8.20 16.09
C ASP A 239 -12.30 -7.62 14.74
N ILE A 240 -11.46 -6.78 14.12
CA ILE A 240 -11.77 -6.25 12.78
C ILE A 240 -11.60 -7.32 11.70
N VAL A 241 -10.51 -8.07 11.73
CA VAL A 241 -10.22 -9.11 10.74
C VAL A 241 -11.25 -10.24 10.80
N GLY A 242 -11.51 -10.77 11.98
CA GLY A 242 -12.39 -11.92 12.19
C GLY A 242 -13.88 -11.61 12.00
N ASN A 243 -14.32 -10.36 12.23
CA ASN A 243 -15.73 -10.01 12.09
C ASN A 243 -16.05 -9.28 10.78
N TYR A 244 -15.09 -8.58 10.17
CA TYR A 244 -15.36 -7.72 9.02
C TYR A 244 -14.42 -7.91 7.83
N ALA A 245 -13.28 -8.60 7.90
CA ALA A 245 -12.44 -8.74 6.71
C ALA A 245 -12.96 -9.85 5.78
N ASP A 246 -13.12 -9.54 4.50
CA ASP A 246 -13.28 -10.51 3.43
C ASP A 246 -11.93 -10.96 2.87
N ILE A 247 -10.94 -10.07 2.92
CA ILE A 247 -9.60 -10.27 2.37
C ILE A 247 -8.56 -9.82 3.41
N ILE A 248 -7.55 -10.65 3.66
CA ILE A 248 -6.36 -10.26 4.45
C ILE A 248 -5.10 -10.42 3.59
N PHE A 249 -4.30 -9.37 3.54
CA PHE A 249 -2.96 -9.37 2.94
C PHE A 249 -1.92 -9.34 4.05
N ALA A 250 -1.02 -10.32 4.06
CA ALA A 250 0.05 -10.43 5.05
C ALA A 250 1.32 -10.99 4.41
N ASN A 251 2.47 -10.76 5.01
CA ASN A 251 3.64 -11.62 4.82
C ASN A 251 3.61 -12.82 5.78
N SER A 252 4.57 -13.73 5.65
CA SER A 252 4.61 -14.96 6.45
C SER A 252 4.77 -14.71 7.95
N ASP A 253 5.49 -13.67 8.35
CA ASP A 253 5.67 -13.32 9.77
C ASP A 253 4.42 -12.67 10.37
N GLU A 254 3.77 -11.77 9.63
CA GLU A 254 2.48 -11.18 9.99
C GLU A 254 1.38 -12.25 10.11
N ALA A 255 1.34 -13.20 9.17
CA ALA A 255 0.39 -14.31 9.21
C ALA A 255 0.61 -15.20 10.45
N ARG A 256 1.87 -15.50 10.80
CA ARG A 256 2.21 -16.21 12.03
C ARG A 256 1.81 -15.43 13.28
N ALA A 257 2.02 -14.12 13.29
CA ALA A 257 1.63 -13.26 14.41
C ALA A 257 0.13 -13.33 14.68
N PHE A 258 -0.71 -13.28 13.64
CA PHE A 258 -2.16 -13.49 13.77
C PHE A 258 -2.56 -14.87 14.28
N CYS A 259 -1.77 -15.89 13.98
CA CYS A 259 -2.06 -17.26 14.41
C CYS A 259 -1.46 -17.59 15.79
N HIS A 260 -0.69 -16.66 16.39
CA HIS A 260 0.22 -16.94 17.50
C HIS A 260 1.13 -18.15 17.25
N PHE A 261 1.55 -18.32 16.00
CA PHE A 261 2.45 -19.39 15.59
C PHE A 261 3.90 -18.96 15.77
N SER A 262 4.77 -19.93 16.07
CA SER A 262 6.21 -19.72 16.15
C SER A 262 6.81 -19.53 14.75
N ALA A 263 8.02 -18.96 14.70
CA ALA A 263 8.71 -18.64 13.45
C ALA A 263 9.01 -19.88 12.57
N ASP A 264 9.10 -21.08 13.17
CA ASP A 264 9.32 -22.34 12.48
C ASP A 264 8.04 -22.94 11.86
N GLU A 265 6.86 -22.44 12.24
CA GLU A 265 5.61 -22.89 11.65
C GLU A 265 5.53 -22.46 10.17
N SER A 266 5.00 -23.36 9.34
CA SER A 266 5.02 -23.16 7.90
C SER A 266 4.06 -22.03 7.49
N PRO A 267 4.44 -21.14 6.54
CA PRO A 267 3.53 -20.08 6.08
C PRO A 267 2.21 -20.62 5.50
N ILE A 268 2.24 -21.81 4.87
CA ILE A 268 1.03 -22.46 4.36
C ILE A 268 0.10 -22.94 5.48
N SER A 269 0.64 -23.35 6.64
CA SER A 269 -0.16 -23.65 7.83
C SER A 269 -0.87 -22.41 8.34
N ALA A 270 -0.15 -21.28 8.49
CA ALA A 270 -0.73 -20.01 8.92
C ALA A 270 -1.81 -19.53 7.92
N THR A 271 -1.53 -19.63 6.62
CA THR A 271 -2.49 -19.30 5.56
C THR A 271 -3.77 -20.13 5.65
N ARG A 272 -3.63 -21.45 5.87
CA ARG A 272 -4.76 -22.37 6.04
C ARG A 272 -5.56 -22.05 7.30
N TYR A 273 -4.87 -21.75 8.40
CA TYR A 273 -5.51 -21.40 9.66
C TYR A 273 -6.37 -20.14 9.51
N LEU A 274 -5.79 -19.07 8.96
CA LEU A 274 -6.51 -17.81 8.72
C LEU A 274 -7.70 -17.98 7.77
N SER A 275 -7.62 -18.91 6.80
CA SER A 275 -8.70 -19.10 5.81
C SER A 275 -9.94 -19.81 6.37
N HIS A 276 -9.92 -20.22 7.64
CA HIS A 276 -11.11 -20.60 8.39
C HIS A 276 -11.91 -19.39 8.89
N PHE A 277 -11.27 -18.22 9.05
CA PHE A 277 -11.87 -17.00 9.60
C PHE A 277 -12.11 -15.94 8.54
N VAL A 278 -11.18 -15.81 7.58
CA VAL A 278 -11.23 -14.82 6.51
C VAL A 278 -11.50 -15.53 5.17
N PRO A 279 -12.49 -15.10 4.37
CA PRO A 279 -12.84 -15.74 3.10
C PRO A 279 -11.68 -15.87 2.11
N PHE A 280 -10.81 -14.86 2.02
CA PHE A 280 -9.63 -14.84 1.16
C PHE A 280 -8.40 -14.40 1.94
N VAL A 281 -7.36 -15.24 1.98
CA VAL A 281 -6.10 -14.97 2.66
C VAL A 281 -4.98 -14.94 1.64
N SER A 282 -4.17 -13.90 1.63
CA SER A 282 -2.99 -13.77 0.77
C SER A 282 -1.74 -13.60 1.62
N VAL A 283 -0.88 -14.61 1.65
CA VAL A 283 0.38 -14.60 2.40
C VAL A 283 1.58 -14.62 1.47
N THR A 284 2.39 -13.57 1.46
CA THR A 284 3.67 -13.55 0.72
C THR A 284 4.82 -14.09 1.56
N ASP A 285 5.75 -14.84 0.96
CA ASP A 285 6.92 -15.43 1.64
C ASP A 285 8.23 -15.14 0.90
N GLY A 286 8.40 -13.89 0.46
CA GLY A 286 9.61 -13.41 -0.21
C GLY A 286 10.00 -14.28 -1.42
N ILE A 287 11.26 -14.74 -1.45
CA ILE A 287 11.78 -15.58 -2.54
C ILE A 287 11.12 -16.95 -2.62
N ASN A 288 10.44 -17.41 -1.57
CA ASN A 288 9.77 -18.71 -1.60
C ASN A 288 8.45 -18.66 -2.37
N GLY A 289 7.94 -17.47 -2.71
CA GLY A 289 6.68 -17.28 -3.41
C GLY A 289 5.59 -16.78 -2.48
N SER A 290 4.40 -17.37 -2.58
CA SER A 290 3.25 -16.95 -1.76
C SER A 290 2.21 -18.06 -1.64
N TYR A 291 1.20 -17.82 -0.81
CA TYR A 291 0.14 -18.75 -0.50
C TYR A 291 -1.21 -18.03 -0.53
N ILE A 292 -2.20 -18.64 -1.17
CA ILE A 292 -3.57 -18.14 -1.20
C ILE A 292 -4.46 -19.12 -0.45
N GLY A 293 -5.13 -18.63 0.59
CA GLY A 293 -6.03 -19.39 1.44
C GLY A 293 -7.50 -19.08 1.15
N ALA A 294 -8.32 -20.13 1.10
CA ALA A 294 -9.77 -20.00 1.00
C ALA A 294 -10.45 -21.23 1.61
N LYS A 295 -11.52 -21.02 2.41
CA LYS A 295 -12.38 -22.09 2.96
C LYS A 295 -11.61 -23.19 3.73
N GLY A 296 -10.62 -22.80 4.54
CA GLY A 296 -9.79 -23.73 5.30
C GLY A 296 -8.76 -24.51 4.48
N GLU A 297 -8.56 -24.14 3.21
CA GLU A 297 -7.50 -24.68 2.34
C GLU A 297 -6.50 -23.58 1.98
N ALA A 298 -5.33 -23.98 1.48
CA ALA A 298 -4.31 -23.07 0.97
C ALA A 298 -3.59 -23.67 -0.24
N ILE A 299 -3.32 -22.83 -1.25
CA ILE A 299 -2.55 -23.19 -2.44
C ILE A 299 -1.23 -22.44 -2.46
N TYR A 300 -0.18 -23.09 -2.97
CA TYR A 300 1.12 -22.50 -3.18
C TYR A 300 1.21 -21.83 -4.56
N ILE A 301 1.81 -20.64 -4.58
CA ILE A 301 2.08 -19.86 -5.79
C ILE A 301 3.60 -19.69 -5.91
N PRO A 302 4.24 -20.20 -6.98
CA PRO A 302 5.66 -20.03 -7.17
C PRO A 302 6.03 -18.55 -7.39
N PRO A 303 7.23 -18.12 -6.95
CA PRO A 303 7.72 -16.78 -7.23
C PRO A 303 7.91 -16.57 -8.74
N SER A 304 7.66 -15.35 -9.21
CA SER A 304 8.03 -14.98 -10.58
C SER A 304 9.52 -14.64 -10.66
N PRO A 305 10.27 -15.13 -11.68
CA PRO A 305 11.70 -14.86 -11.81
C PRO A 305 12.00 -13.35 -11.94
N CYS A 306 12.91 -12.84 -11.11
CA CYS A 306 13.48 -11.50 -11.26
C CYS A 306 14.90 -11.44 -10.69
N VAL A 307 15.67 -10.42 -11.10
CA VAL A 307 16.91 -10.03 -10.43
C VAL A 307 16.54 -8.93 -9.44
N PRO A 308 16.70 -9.14 -8.11
CA PRO A 308 16.27 -8.17 -7.13
C PRO A 308 17.15 -6.92 -7.17
N VAL A 309 16.51 -5.76 -7.31
CA VAL A 309 17.13 -4.42 -7.22
C VAL A 309 16.70 -3.74 -5.93
N ASP A 310 15.41 -3.79 -5.59
CA ASP A 310 14.84 -3.20 -4.38
C ASP A 310 13.62 -4.02 -3.93
N THR A 311 13.62 -4.57 -2.73
CA THR A 311 12.51 -5.40 -2.25
C THR A 311 11.35 -4.59 -1.66
N CYS A 312 11.50 -3.29 -1.46
CA CYS A 312 10.44 -2.47 -0.88
C CYS A 312 9.26 -2.30 -1.84
N GLY A 313 8.05 -2.40 -1.30
CA GLY A 313 6.81 -2.36 -2.09
C GLY A 313 6.45 -3.70 -2.75
N ALA A 314 7.22 -4.77 -2.55
CA ALA A 314 6.89 -6.09 -3.12
C ALA A 314 5.53 -6.61 -2.63
N GLY A 315 5.26 -6.53 -1.32
CA GLY A 315 3.96 -6.90 -0.73
C GLY A 315 2.83 -5.98 -1.21
N ASP A 316 3.08 -4.67 -1.27
CA ASP A 316 2.12 -3.67 -1.75
C ASP A 316 1.71 -3.96 -3.22
N ALA A 317 2.69 -4.28 -4.06
CA ALA A 317 2.52 -4.64 -5.46
C ALA A 317 1.81 -5.99 -5.62
N TYR A 318 2.14 -6.98 -4.79
CA TYR A 318 1.43 -8.27 -4.78
C TYR A 318 -0.05 -8.08 -4.44
N ALA A 319 -0.36 -7.31 -3.38
CA ALA A 319 -1.73 -6.99 -3.00
C ALA A 319 -2.49 -6.28 -4.14
N SER A 320 -1.83 -5.36 -4.85
CA SER A 320 -2.41 -4.69 -6.01
C SER A 320 -2.79 -5.66 -7.13
N GLY A 321 -1.99 -6.70 -7.36
CA GLY A 321 -2.26 -7.72 -8.38
C GLY A 321 -3.43 -8.63 -8.02
N ILE A 322 -3.56 -9.00 -6.74
CA ILE A 322 -4.73 -9.74 -6.25
C ILE A 322 -6.00 -8.89 -6.40
N LEU A 323 -5.97 -7.63 -5.93
CA LEU A 323 -7.10 -6.71 -6.06
C LEU A 323 -7.47 -6.51 -7.54
N TYR A 324 -6.48 -6.34 -8.41
CA TYR A 324 -6.70 -6.22 -9.84
C TYR A 324 -7.39 -7.47 -10.41
N GLY A 325 -6.91 -8.67 -10.07
CA GLY A 325 -7.54 -9.94 -10.48
C GLY A 325 -8.99 -10.06 -10.02
N ILE A 326 -9.28 -9.71 -8.76
CA ILE A 326 -10.65 -9.71 -8.21
C ILE A 326 -11.55 -8.74 -8.98
N LEU A 327 -11.09 -7.50 -9.22
CA LEU A 327 -11.84 -6.48 -9.97
C LEU A 327 -12.02 -6.83 -11.45
N ARG A 328 -11.20 -7.73 -11.99
CA ARG A 328 -11.33 -8.29 -13.33
C ARG A 328 -12.19 -9.56 -13.38
N GLY A 329 -12.66 -10.05 -12.24
CA GLY A 329 -13.51 -11.23 -12.14
C GLY A 329 -12.74 -12.55 -12.31
N VAL A 330 -11.43 -12.55 -12.03
CA VAL A 330 -10.62 -13.78 -12.06
C VAL A 330 -11.09 -14.70 -10.92
N THR A 331 -11.53 -15.91 -11.27
CA THR A 331 -11.96 -16.92 -10.28
C THR A 331 -10.91 -18.00 -10.04
N ASP A 332 -9.91 -18.13 -10.90
CA ASP A 332 -8.79 -19.04 -10.70
C ASP A 332 -7.79 -18.42 -9.70
N LEU A 333 -7.79 -18.95 -8.49
CA LEU A 333 -6.89 -18.50 -7.41
C LEU A 333 -5.43 -18.63 -7.82
N LYS A 334 -5.07 -19.68 -8.58
CA LYS A 334 -3.68 -19.91 -8.97
C LYS A 334 -3.22 -18.85 -9.98
N GLY A 335 -3.98 -18.65 -11.04
CA GLY A 335 -3.71 -17.61 -12.03
C GLY A 335 -3.72 -16.19 -11.43
N MET A 336 -4.59 -15.92 -10.46
CA MET A 336 -4.59 -14.66 -9.71
C MET A 336 -3.29 -14.47 -8.91
N GLY A 337 -2.82 -15.51 -8.22
CA GLY A 337 -1.54 -15.48 -7.51
C GLY A 337 -0.34 -15.32 -8.45
N GLU A 338 -0.32 -16.03 -9.58
CA GLU A 338 0.75 -15.91 -10.58
C GLU A 338 0.81 -14.50 -11.19
N LEU A 339 -0.34 -13.86 -11.40
CA LEU A 339 -0.42 -12.44 -11.81
C LEU A 339 0.17 -11.52 -10.74
N ALA A 340 -0.25 -11.67 -9.49
CA ALA A 340 0.27 -10.89 -8.37
C ALA A 340 1.78 -11.07 -8.17
N ALA A 341 2.27 -12.31 -8.29
CA ALA A 341 3.69 -12.63 -8.23
C ALA A 341 4.48 -11.95 -9.37
N THR A 342 3.91 -11.88 -10.58
CA THR A 342 4.53 -11.19 -11.72
C THR A 342 4.63 -9.70 -11.46
N ILE A 343 3.56 -9.06 -11.00
CA ILE A 343 3.54 -7.62 -10.67
C ILE A 343 4.55 -7.30 -9.57
N ALA A 344 4.59 -8.12 -8.50
CA ALA A 344 5.55 -7.95 -7.42
C ALA A 344 7.00 -8.10 -7.91
N ALA A 345 7.30 -9.10 -8.74
CA ALA A 345 8.63 -9.31 -9.31
C ALA A 345 9.08 -8.15 -10.20
N THR A 346 8.16 -7.52 -10.94
CA THR A 346 8.46 -6.31 -11.72
C THR A 346 8.87 -5.15 -10.82
N VAL A 347 8.15 -4.91 -9.72
CA VAL A 347 8.53 -3.87 -8.74
C VAL A 347 9.87 -4.20 -8.07
N VAL A 348 10.11 -5.47 -7.73
CA VAL A 348 11.38 -5.90 -7.12
C VAL A 348 12.58 -5.69 -8.06
N GLY A 349 12.37 -5.76 -9.37
CA GLY A 349 13.40 -5.59 -10.40
C GLY A 349 13.74 -4.13 -10.75
N GLN A 350 13.17 -3.14 -10.08
CA GLN A 350 13.41 -1.71 -10.31
C GLN A 350 13.80 -0.99 -9.01
N GLN A 351 14.26 0.26 -9.13
CA GLN A 351 14.52 1.10 -7.96
C GLN A 351 13.21 1.77 -7.50
N GLY A 352 12.93 1.73 -6.19
CA GLY A 352 11.75 2.36 -5.59
C GLY A 352 10.52 1.45 -5.57
N THR A 353 9.49 1.89 -4.84
CA THR A 353 8.39 1.02 -4.36
C THR A 353 7.16 0.95 -5.26
N ARG A 354 7.13 1.68 -6.38
CA ARG A 354 5.93 1.87 -7.21
C ARG A 354 6.12 1.31 -8.61
N LEU A 355 5.20 0.46 -9.05
CA LEU A 355 5.15 -0.09 -10.41
C LEU A 355 5.15 1.03 -11.47
N ARG A 356 6.13 1.08 -12.36
CA ARG A 356 6.20 2.13 -13.41
C ARG A 356 5.02 2.04 -14.38
N VAL A 357 4.68 3.17 -15.01
CA VAL A 357 3.54 3.24 -15.94
C VAL A 357 3.74 2.31 -17.13
N GLN A 358 4.94 2.30 -17.74
CA GLN A 358 5.24 1.44 -18.89
C GLN A 358 5.10 -0.05 -18.55
N ASP A 359 5.63 -0.47 -17.41
CA ASP A 359 5.50 -1.84 -16.93
C ASP A 359 4.03 -2.24 -16.69
N ALA A 360 3.23 -1.33 -16.12
CA ALA A 360 1.80 -1.57 -15.91
C ALA A 360 1.05 -1.78 -17.25
N VAL A 361 1.41 -1.04 -18.30
CA VAL A 361 0.85 -1.21 -19.66
C VAL A 361 1.12 -2.61 -20.18
N GLU A 362 2.36 -3.07 -20.07
CA GLU A 362 2.76 -4.39 -20.56
C GLU A 362 2.06 -5.52 -19.78
N LEU A 363 2.01 -5.39 -18.45
CA LEU A 363 1.37 -6.36 -17.56
C LEU A 363 -0.13 -6.47 -17.84
N ALA A 364 -0.84 -5.35 -17.93
CA ALA A 364 -2.28 -5.33 -18.19
C ALA A 364 -2.62 -5.96 -19.56
N ARG A 365 -1.88 -5.61 -20.63
CA ARG A 365 -2.07 -6.20 -21.97
C ARG A 365 -1.81 -7.71 -21.97
N SER A 366 -0.77 -8.15 -21.28
CA SER A 366 -0.45 -9.58 -21.19
C SER A 366 -1.56 -10.36 -20.47
N HIS A 367 -2.25 -9.74 -19.52
CA HIS A 367 -3.32 -10.37 -18.75
C HIS A 367 -4.63 -10.42 -19.52
N ASP A 368 -5.02 -9.33 -20.18
CA ASP A 368 -6.23 -9.30 -21.03
C ASP A 368 -6.15 -10.37 -22.14
N PHE A 369 -4.95 -10.60 -22.69
CA PHE A 369 -4.71 -11.71 -23.61
C PHE A 369 -4.99 -13.08 -22.97
N ARG A 370 -4.51 -13.32 -21.74
CA ARG A 370 -4.74 -14.60 -21.03
C ARG A 370 -6.23 -14.82 -20.73
N LEU A 371 -6.94 -13.79 -20.25
CA LEU A 371 -8.37 -13.87 -19.98
C LEU A 371 -9.19 -14.23 -21.23
N ASN A 372 -8.86 -13.62 -22.36
CA ASN A 372 -9.51 -13.91 -23.64
C ASN A 372 -9.17 -15.32 -24.17
N SER A 373 -7.94 -15.80 -23.95
CA SER A 373 -7.53 -17.14 -24.39
C SER A 373 -8.18 -18.29 -23.61
N VAL A 374 -8.45 -18.10 -22.31
CA VAL A 374 -9.15 -19.09 -21.48
C VAL A 374 -10.65 -19.16 -21.83
N GLY A 375 -11.23 -18.08 -22.37
CA GLY A 375 -12.61 -18.03 -22.85
C GLY A 375 -12.86 -18.77 -24.17
N THR A 376 -11.81 -19.09 -24.94
CA THR A 376 -11.95 -19.76 -26.26
C THR A 376 -11.83 -21.29 -26.23
N ASP A 377 -11.44 -21.89 -25.11
CA ASP A 377 -11.20 -23.34 -25.00
C ASP A 377 -12.36 -24.14 -24.36
N VAL A 378 -13.54 -23.53 -24.18
CA VAL A 378 -14.77 -24.24 -23.79
C VAL A 378 -15.74 -24.24 -24.97
N GLY A 379 -15.45 -25.06 -25.98
CA GLY A 379 -16.38 -25.28 -27.08
C GLY A 379 -15.76 -25.83 -28.35
N SER A 380 -15.46 -27.13 -28.37
CA SER A 380 -15.45 -27.97 -29.58
C SER A 380 -15.75 -29.41 -29.21
#